data_AF-A0A0R3DV17-F1
#
_entry.id   AF-A0A0R3DV17-F1
#
_cell.length_a   1.000
_cell.length_b   1.000
_cell.length_c   1.000
_cell.angle_alpha   90.00
_cell.angle_beta   90.00
_cell.angle_gamma   90.00
#
_symmetry.space_group_name_H-M   'P 1'
#
loop_
_entity.id
_entity.type
_entity.pdbx_description
1 polymer ?
#
loop_
_entity_poly.entity_id
_entity_poly.type
_entity_poly.pdbx_seq_one_letter_code
_entity_poly.pdbx_strand_id
1 'polypeptide(L)'
;MSFRPAHLLGTICLLAAGGAMTGNAMAFDLEAHRGGRALLPENTLPAFANALTMGVDTLELDVGVTSDGEVVVSHERGLNPDLARDAGGTYVTAPGTPFVKLRFADVRTYDVGRIRPDSAYAKQFPDQRAVPGTRIPTLKELFALVRKSGNDRVRFNIETKIDPDHPDESLEPQPFVTKLLGVIENEKFSGRVMIQSFDWRTLLLVQQQAPAIPTVYLTLQRGPAPTIALDKATSWTAGFNPADHGGSLPRTIKAAGGAVWSPYFGDVTAALVAEAHTLGLRIVVWTVNKPDDMARMIELGVDGIISDRPDLLRQVAGEKGVKLPAGTPVQP
;
A
#
# COMPACT_ATOMS: atom_id res chain seq x y z
N MET A 1 -31.47 7.91 -75.37
CA MET A 1 -30.08 7.73 -74.87
C MET A 1 -30.11 7.96 -73.36
N SER A 2 -30.61 6.99 -72.58
CA SER A 2 -29.88 5.94 -71.84
C SER A 2 -28.85 6.47 -70.84
N PHE A 3 -29.26 6.41 -69.56
CA PHE A 3 -28.43 6.44 -68.35
C PHE A 3 -27.68 5.11 -68.19
N ARG A 4 -26.40 5.17 -67.76
CA ARG A 4 -25.86 4.40 -66.60
C ARG A 4 -24.39 4.78 -66.28
N PRO A 5 -23.96 4.67 -65.00
CA PRO A 5 -22.65 5.10 -64.50
C PRO A 5 -21.65 3.93 -64.36
N ALA A 6 -20.36 4.23 -64.14
CA ALA A 6 -19.38 3.28 -63.60
C ALA A 6 -18.30 3.99 -62.78
N HIS A 7 -18.07 3.45 -61.58
CA HIS A 7 -17.12 3.86 -60.56
C HIS A 7 -15.72 3.25 -60.78
N LEU A 8 -14.77 3.80 -60.01
CA LEU A 8 -13.72 3.10 -59.23
C LEU A 8 -12.29 3.16 -59.79
N LEU A 9 -11.39 3.81 -59.05
CA LEU A 9 -10.29 3.20 -58.28
C LEU A 9 -9.25 4.27 -57.92
N GLY A 10 -9.37 4.83 -56.72
CA GLY A 10 -8.31 5.60 -56.07
C GLY A 10 -7.84 4.84 -54.83
N THR A 11 -6.77 4.05 -54.97
CA THR A 11 -6.13 3.35 -53.86
C THR A 11 -5.38 4.37 -53.00
N ILE A 12 -5.87 4.65 -51.80
CA ILE A 12 -5.12 5.38 -50.78
C ILE A 12 -4.38 4.34 -49.93
N CYS A 13 -3.06 4.24 -50.12
CA CYS A 13 -2.17 3.54 -49.20
C CYS A 13 -2.03 4.36 -47.91
N LEU A 14 -2.77 4.01 -46.85
CA LEU A 14 -2.43 4.43 -45.49
C LEU A 14 -1.25 3.57 -45.01
N LEU A 15 -0.06 4.16 -44.97
CA LEU A 15 1.06 3.65 -44.18
C LEU A 15 0.74 3.89 -42.69
N ALA A 16 0.10 2.91 -42.05
CA ALA A 16 0.06 2.84 -40.60
C ALA A 16 1.44 2.42 -40.09
N ALA A 17 2.27 3.39 -39.71
CA ALA A 17 3.47 3.14 -38.93
C ALA A 17 3.04 2.68 -37.53
N GLY A 18 2.85 1.38 -37.37
CA GLY A 18 2.68 0.72 -36.08
C GLY A 18 3.98 0.78 -35.30
N GLY A 19 4.17 1.87 -34.55
CA GLY A 19 5.14 1.89 -33.47
C GLY A 19 4.62 1.01 -32.34
N ALA A 20 5.05 -0.26 -32.32
CA ALA A 20 4.93 -1.08 -31.13
C ALA A 20 5.73 -0.38 -30.02
N MET A 21 5.03 0.21 -29.07
CA MET A 21 5.62 0.60 -27.79
C MET A 21 6.03 -0.71 -27.12
N THR A 22 7.27 -1.13 -27.34
CA THR A 22 7.94 -2.12 -26.51
C THR A 22 7.81 -1.63 -25.09
N GLY A 23 6.99 -2.32 -24.28
CA GLY A 23 6.75 -1.99 -22.89
C GLY A 23 8.08 -1.81 -22.20
N ASN A 24 8.40 -0.58 -21.83
CA ASN A 24 9.52 -0.30 -20.96
C ASN A 24 9.22 -1.13 -19.71
N ALA A 25 10.04 -2.13 -19.40
CA ALA A 25 9.94 -2.84 -18.14
C ALA A 25 9.94 -1.77 -17.04
N MET A 26 8.79 -1.54 -16.43
CA MET A 26 8.65 -0.52 -15.40
C MET A 26 9.57 -0.93 -14.26
N ALA A 27 10.28 0.03 -13.68
CA ALA A 27 11.25 -0.24 -12.63
C ALA A 27 10.55 -0.95 -11.45
N PHE A 28 11.22 -1.95 -10.89
CA PHE A 28 10.80 -2.69 -9.72
C PHE A 28 10.52 -1.74 -8.54
N ASP A 29 9.40 -1.94 -7.85
CA ASP A 29 8.90 -1.10 -6.75
C ASP A 29 9.38 -1.64 -5.40
N LEU A 30 10.37 -0.98 -4.80
CA LEU A 30 10.84 -1.30 -3.46
C LEU A 30 10.05 -0.50 -2.42
N GLU A 31 9.17 -1.18 -1.68
CA GLU A 31 8.32 -0.54 -0.67
C GLU A 31 8.77 -0.84 0.76
N ALA A 32 9.00 0.22 1.54
CA ALA A 32 9.31 0.11 2.96
C ALA A 32 8.02 -0.04 3.78
N HIS A 33 7.68 -1.26 4.17
CA HIS A 33 6.47 -1.58 4.95
C HIS A 33 6.48 -0.82 6.28
N ARG A 34 5.52 0.08 6.46
CA ARG A 34 5.41 0.99 7.61
C ARG A 34 6.71 1.76 7.90
N GLY A 35 7.48 2.08 6.86
CA GLY A 35 8.80 2.72 6.96
C GLY A 35 9.98 1.79 7.29
N GLY A 36 9.79 0.46 7.26
CA GLY A 36 10.80 -0.52 7.65
C GLY A 36 10.64 -0.95 9.11
N ARG A 37 9.45 -1.47 9.44
CA ARG A 37 9.04 -1.86 10.81
C ARG A 37 10.01 -2.80 11.52
N ALA A 38 10.80 -3.62 10.83
CA ALA A 38 11.78 -4.47 11.52
C ALA A 38 13.05 -3.72 11.96
N LEU A 39 13.24 -2.47 11.51
CA LEU A 39 14.43 -1.65 11.82
C LEU A 39 14.15 -0.58 12.87
N LEU A 40 12.99 0.07 12.76
CA LEU A 40 12.55 1.18 13.60
C LEU A 40 11.04 1.07 13.91
N PRO A 41 10.53 1.80 14.92
CA PRO A 41 9.12 1.72 15.30
C PRO A 41 8.21 2.06 14.12
N GLU A 42 7.28 1.15 13.81
CA GLU A 42 6.46 1.20 12.60
C GLU A 42 5.60 2.46 12.48
N ASN A 43 5.37 2.91 11.24
CA ASN A 43 4.45 4.01 10.95
C ASN A 43 4.81 5.32 11.68
N THR A 44 6.10 5.52 12.00
CA THR A 44 6.61 6.72 12.67
C THR A 44 7.54 7.53 11.78
N LEU A 45 7.65 8.84 12.07
CA LEU A 45 8.58 9.72 11.34
C LEU A 45 10.04 9.22 11.36
N PRO A 46 10.60 8.69 12.47
CA PRO A 46 11.92 8.06 12.45
C PRO A 46 12.05 6.89 11.47
N ALA A 47 11.04 6.00 11.38
CA ALA A 47 11.07 4.89 10.42
C ALA A 47 11.06 5.41 8.98
N PHE A 48 10.17 6.34 8.65
CA PHE A 48 10.12 6.94 7.32
C PHE A 48 11.39 7.73 6.96
N ALA A 49 11.97 8.47 7.92
CA ALA A 49 13.25 9.16 7.72
C ALA A 49 14.40 8.17 7.41
N ASN A 50 14.41 7.01 8.09
CA ASN A 50 15.38 5.95 7.83
C ASN A 50 15.16 5.33 6.44
N ALA A 51 13.92 5.05 6.04
CA ALA A 51 13.59 4.57 4.69
C ALA A 51 14.05 5.56 3.59
N LEU A 52 13.76 6.85 3.76
CA LEU A 52 14.24 7.90 2.86
C LEU A 52 15.78 7.94 2.80
N THR A 53 16.45 7.84 3.95
CA THR A 53 17.91 7.83 4.04
C THR A 53 18.52 6.63 3.32
N MET A 54 17.94 5.44 3.44
CA MET A 54 18.38 4.25 2.72
C MET A 54 18.15 4.39 1.21
N GLY A 55 17.06 5.05 0.83
CA GLY A 55 16.56 5.15 -0.54
C GLY A 55 15.55 4.04 -0.79
N VAL A 56 14.30 4.38 -1.06
CA VAL A 56 13.25 3.43 -1.44
C VAL A 56 12.39 4.07 -2.51
N ASP A 57 11.66 3.27 -3.29
CA ASP A 57 10.77 3.81 -4.33
C ASP A 57 9.47 4.30 -3.71
N THR A 58 8.98 3.57 -2.71
CA THR A 58 7.67 3.80 -2.10
C THR A 58 7.74 3.67 -0.57
N LEU A 59 7.13 4.62 0.13
CA LEU A 59 6.80 4.47 1.55
C LEU A 59 5.44 3.82 1.64
N GLU A 60 5.39 2.61 2.20
CA GLU A 60 4.15 1.93 2.50
C GLU A 60 3.74 2.27 3.94
N LEU A 61 2.44 2.52 4.14
CA LEU A 61 1.91 2.95 5.43
C LEU A 61 0.41 2.68 5.53
N ASP A 62 -0.06 2.71 6.77
CA ASP A 62 -1.46 2.58 7.13
C ASP A 62 -2.00 3.89 7.70
N VAL A 63 -3.28 4.16 7.46
CA VAL A 63 -3.95 5.31 8.08
C VAL A 63 -5.21 4.92 8.84
N GLY A 64 -5.51 5.69 9.89
CA GLY A 64 -6.78 5.72 10.60
C GLY A 64 -7.28 7.16 10.75
N VAL A 65 -8.47 7.33 11.34
CA VAL A 65 -9.08 8.66 11.54
C VAL A 65 -9.52 8.87 12.98
N THR A 66 -9.17 10.02 13.55
CA THR A 66 -9.54 10.40 14.92
C THR A 66 -10.99 10.93 15.02
N SER A 67 -11.52 11.06 16.23
CA SER A 67 -12.88 11.57 16.46
C SER A 67 -13.08 13.03 16.02
N ASP A 68 -12.02 13.83 16.05
CA ASP A 68 -11.95 15.20 15.52
C ASP A 68 -11.54 15.24 14.03
N GLY A 69 -11.32 14.08 13.42
CA GLY A 69 -11.24 13.94 11.96
C GLY A 69 -9.85 14.07 11.36
N GLU A 70 -8.79 14.00 12.15
CA GLU A 70 -7.39 13.97 11.69
C GLU A 70 -7.03 12.59 11.13
N VAL A 71 -6.25 12.57 10.04
CA VAL A 71 -5.75 11.33 9.43
C VAL A 71 -4.41 10.98 10.06
N VAL A 72 -4.40 9.96 10.91
CA VAL A 72 -3.22 9.48 11.65
C VAL A 72 -2.60 8.27 10.96
N VAL A 73 -1.28 8.12 11.07
CA VAL A 73 -0.53 7.00 10.46
C VAL A 73 -0.37 5.88 11.50
N SER A 74 -1.06 4.77 11.31
CA SER A 74 -1.08 3.63 12.24
C SER A 74 -1.73 2.41 11.58
N HIS A 75 -1.18 1.22 11.84
CA HIS A 75 -1.72 -0.04 11.32
C HIS A 75 -3.00 -0.49 12.03
N GLU A 76 -3.07 -0.28 13.34
CA GLU A 76 -4.29 -0.59 14.06
C GLU A 76 -5.29 0.55 13.89
N ARG A 77 -6.58 0.22 13.95
CA ARG A 77 -7.69 1.18 13.98
C ARG A 77 -7.77 2.00 15.28
N GLY A 78 -6.90 1.68 16.24
CA GLY A 78 -6.83 2.33 17.56
C GLY A 78 -5.45 2.21 18.19
N LEU A 79 -5.36 2.58 19.46
CA LEU A 79 -4.10 2.49 20.22
C LEU A 79 -3.67 1.03 20.42
N ASN A 80 -2.61 0.59 19.74
CA ASN A 80 -2.12 -0.78 19.87
C ASN A 80 -1.53 -1.05 21.28
N PRO A 81 -2.05 -2.03 22.05
CA PRO A 81 -1.53 -2.40 23.37
C PRO A 81 -0.04 -2.76 23.40
N ASP A 82 0.50 -3.34 22.33
CA ASP A 82 1.90 -3.75 22.25
C ASP A 82 2.84 -2.62 21.81
N LEU A 83 2.31 -1.46 21.40
CA LEU A 83 3.13 -0.34 20.91
C LEU A 83 2.93 0.93 21.74
N ALA A 84 1.68 1.29 22.03
CA ALA A 84 1.32 2.55 22.65
C ALA A 84 1.47 2.48 24.18
N ARG A 85 2.18 3.46 24.74
CA ARG A 85 2.30 3.69 26.18
C ARG A 85 2.06 5.14 26.54
N ASP A 86 1.51 5.37 27.72
CA ASP A 86 1.24 6.71 28.24
C ASP A 86 2.52 7.44 28.67
N ALA A 87 2.37 8.69 29.13
CA ALA A 87 3.49 9.51 29.61
C ALA A 87 4.19 8.92 30.85
N GLY A 88 3.52 8.05 31.62
CA GLY A 88 4.11 7.29 32.73
C GLY A 88 4.87 6.04 32.28
N GLY A 89 4.82 5.69 30.99
CA GLY A 89 5.46 4.51 30.43
C GLY A 89 4.61 3.24 30.54
N THR A 90 3.35 3.34 30.95
CA THR A 90 2.43 2.20 31.04
C THR A 90 1.84 1.92 29.67
N TYR A 91 1.99 0.68 29.19
CA TYR A 91 1.39 0.27 27.92
C TYR A 91 -0.15 0.22 28.02
N VAL A 92 -0.81 0.55 26.92
CA VAL A 92 -2.28 0.49 26.80
C VAL A 92 -2.79 -0.91 27.13
N THR A 93 -3.84 -0.99 27.96
CA THR A 93 -4.51 -2.26 28.26
C THR A 93 -5.33 -2.72 27.07
N ALA A 94 -5.32 -4.01 26.76
CA ALA A 94 -6.15 -4.56 25.69
C ALA A 94 -7.64 -4.65 26.12
N PRO A 95 -8.59 -4.38 25.21
CA PRO A 95 -8.39 -3.89 23.84
C PRO A 95 -8.03 -2.41 23.81
N GLY A 96 -7.27 -2.02 22.80
CA GLY A 96 -6.93 -0.62 22.55
C GLY A 96 -8.16 0.23 22.20
N THR A 97 -8.16 1.51 22.57
CA THR A 97 -9.24 2.44 22.21
C THR A 97 -9.15 2.81 20.71
N PRO A 98 -10.22 2.60 19.91
CA PRO A 98 -10.29 3.03 18.51
C PRO A 98 -10.06 4.53 18.34
N PHE A 99 -9.38 4.93 17.26
CA PHE A 99 -9.07 6.34 17.00
C PHE A 99 -10.33 7.18 16.80
N VAL A 100 -11.39 6.62 16.23
CA VAL A 100 -12.68 7.30 16.08
C VAL A 100 -13.34 7.69 17.41
N LYS A 101 -12.81 7.23 18.54
CA LYS A 101 -13.25 7.58 19.90
C LYS A 101 -12.28 8.53 20.63
N LEU A 102 -11.16 8.90 19.99
CA LEU A 102 -10.11 9.74 20.58
C LEU A 102 -9.88 10.98 19.71
N ARG A 103 -9.68 12.14 20.34
CA ARG A 103 -9.23 13.32 19.59
C ARG A 103 -7.73 13.19 19.30
N PHE A 104 -7.25 13.82 18.24
CA PHE A 104 -5.82 13.78 17.92
C PHE A 104 -4.93 14.32 19.04
N ALA A 105 -5.40 15.36 19.74
CA ALA A 105 -4.70 15.92 20.90
C ALA A 105 -4.45 14.87 22.01
N ASP A 106 -5.31 13.86 22.13
CA ASP A 106 -5.18 12.79 23.10
C ASP A 106 -4.28 11.66 22.53
N VAL A 107 -4.48 11.31 21.25
CA VAL A 107 -3.64 10.32 20.54
C VAL A 107 -2.16 10.70 20.57
N ARG A 108 -1.82 11.97 20.32
CA ARG A 108 -0.42 12.46 20.29
C ARG A 108 0.28 12.45 21.65
N THR A 109 -0.40 12.10 22.74
CA THR A 109 0.22 11.97 24.07
C THR A 109 0.96 10.64 24.21
N TYR A 110 0.59 9.62 23.44
CA TYR A 110 1.14 8.27 23.54
C TYR A 110 2.50 8.14 22.84
N ASP A 111 3.44 7.50 23.53
CA ASP A 111 4.70 7.06 22.96
C ASP A 111 4.51 5.70 22.28
N VAL A 112 4.89 5.61 21.00
CA VAL A 112 4.90 4.38 20.19
C VAL A 112 6.31 3.98 19.76
N GLY A 113 7.33 4.61 20.34
CA GLY A 113 8.73 4.41 20.00
C GLY A 113 9.37 3.14 20.53
N ARG A 114 8.63 2.29 21.25
CA ARG A 114 9.16 1.06 21.85
C ARG A 114 8.07 -0.01 21.95
N ILE A 115 8.26 -1.12 21.26
CA ILE A 115 7.41 -2.32 21.42
C ILE A 115 7.46 -2.80 22.89
N ARG A 116 6.31 -3.22 23.41
CA ARG A 116 6.15 -3.93 24.69
C ARG A 116 7.09 -5.15 24.71
N PRO A 117 8.17 -5.15 25.53
CA PRO A 117 9.25 -6.13 25.41
C PRO A 117 8.81 -7.58 25.50
N ASP A 118 7.81 -7.89 26.33
CA ASP A 118 7.37 -9.27 26.60
C ASP A 118 6.24 -9.74 25.67
N SER A 119 5.81 -8.90 24.72
CA SER A 119 4.72 -9.23 23.79
C SER A 119 5.13 -10.29 22.78
N ALA A 120 4.13 -11.01 22.24
CA ALA A 120 4.34 -11.87 21.07
C ALA A 120 4.78 -11.04 19.84
N TYR A 121 4.39 -9.77 19.78
CA TYR A 121 4.79 -8.84 18.74
C TYR A 121 6.31 -8.56 18.76
N ALA A 122 6.88 -8.29 19.94
CA ALA A 122 8.31 -8.04 20.09
C ALA A 122 9.18 -9.20 19.58
N LYS A 123 8.73 -10.44 19.75
CA LYS A 123 9.44 -11.63 19.28
C LYS A 123 9.58 -11.71 17.76
N GLN A 124 8.70 -11.03 17.02
CA GLN A 124 8.77 -10.96 15.56
C GLN A 124 9.82 -9.96 15.06
N PHE A 125 10.22 -9.00 15.91
CA PHE A 125 11.12 -7.91 15.53
C PHE A 125 12.28 -7.75 16.55
N PRO A 126 13.11 -8.79 16.73
CA PRO A 126 14.18 -8.77 17.73
C PRO A 126 15.24 -7.69 17.49
N ASP A 127 15.41 -7.27 16.23
CA ASP A 127 16.41 -6.28 15.82
C ASP A 127 15.86 -4.84 15.74
N GLN A 128 14.56 -4.64 15.99
CA GLN A 128 13.97 -3.30 15.93
C GLN A 128 14.57 -2.40 17.01
N ARG A 129 15.12 -1.27 16.61
CA ARG A 129 15.72 -0.32 17.55
C ARG A 129 14.64 0.62 18.07
N ALA A 130 14.51 0.70 19.39
CA ALA A 130 13.60 1.65 20.02
C ALA A 130 14.04 3.10 19.81
N VAL A 131 13.06 3.99 19.67
CA VAL A 131 13.24 5.45 19.65
C VAL A 131 12.24 6.06 20.67
N PRO A 132 12.53 5.97 21.98
CA PRO A 132 11.62 6.47 23.01
C PRO A 132 11.25 7.94 22.80
N GLY A 133 9.99 8.29 23.08
CA GLY A 133 9.48 9.64 22.84
C GLY A 133 8.84 9.83 21.47
N THR A 134 8.81 8.80 20.62
CA THR A 134 8.19 8.87 19.29
C THR A 134 6.67 8.83 19.40
N ARG A 135 5.97 9.70 18.67
CA ARG A 135 4.50 9.80 18.67
C ARG A 135 3.91 9.23 17.38
N ILE A 136 2.62 8.89 17.43
CA ILE A 136 1.82 8.59 16.23
C ILE A 136 1.72 9.87 15.39
N PRO A 137 2.24 9.90 14.15
CA PRO A 137 2.19 11.09 13.32
C PRO A 137 0.86 11.18 12.56
N THR A 138 0.54 12.39 12.12
CA THR A 138 -0.46 12.61 11.06
C THR A 138 0.13 12.34 9.68
N LEU A 139 -0.72 12.04 8.70
CA LEU A 139 -0.29 11.94 7.30
C LEU A 139 0.35 13.25 6.80
N LYS A 140 -0.16 14.39 7.28
CA LYS A 140 0.41 15.72 7.01
C LYS A 140 1.84 15.87 7.49
N GLU A 141 2.15 15.40 8.70
CA GLU A 141 3.51 15.43 9.25
C GLU A 141 4.48 14.56 8.44
N LEU A 142 4.04 13.40 7.96
CA LEU A 142 4.84 12.57 7.06
C LEU A 142 5.11 13.29 5.71
N PHE A 143 4.09 13.89 5.11
CA PHE A 143 4.28 14.69 3.89
C PHE A 143 5.23 15.88 4.11
N ALA A 144 5.18 16.53 5.27
CA ALA A 144 6.14 17.57 5.64
C ALA A 144 7.57 17.03 5.76
N LEU A 145 7.78 15.85 6.36
CA LEU A 145 9.07 15.18 6.44
C LEU A 145 9.66 14.91 5.04
N VAL A 146 8.84 14.39 4.12
CA VAL A 146 9.28 14.11 2.74
C VAL A 146 9.67 15.41 2.02
N ARG A 147 8.90 16.49 2.17
CA ARG A 147 9.32 17.81 1.63
C ARG A 147 10.64 18.28 2.23
N LYS A 148 10.83 18.15 3.55
CA LYS A 148 12.06 18.51 4.27
C LYS A 148 13.28 17.73 3.76
N SER A 149 13.09 16.47 3.34
CA SER A 149 14.16 15.66 2.75
C SER A 149 14.60 16.10 1.35
N GLY A 150 13.84 16.98 0.69
CA GLY A 150 14.06 17.35 -0.71
C GLY A 150 13.70 16.25 -1.71
N ASN A 151 13.08 15.15 -1.27
CA ASN A 151 12.72 14.03 -2.13
C ASN A 151 11.46 14.34 -2.95
N ASP A 152 11.64 14.44 -4.26
CA ASP A 152 10.61 14.71 -5.26
C ASP A 152 10.12 13.46 -6.01
N ARG A 153 10.70 12.28 -5.71
CA ARG A 153 10.45 11.02 -6.45
C ARG A 153 9.72 9.95 -5.66
N VAL A 154 9.96 9.87 -4.36
CA VAL A 154 9.38 8.82 -3.50
C VAL A 154 7.86 8.85 -3.59
N ARG A 155 7.27 7.67 -3.75
CA ARG A 155 5.83 7.45 -3.80
C ARG A 155 5.29 6.99 -2.45
N PHE A 156 3.97 6.88 -2.36
CA PHE A 156 3.27 6.42 -1.17
C PHE A 156 2.26 5.35 -1.57
N ASN A 157 2.24 4.25 -0.84
CA ASN A 157 1.19 3.24 -0.91
C ASN A 157 0.45 3.26 0.43
N ILE A 158 -0.74 3.88 0.45
CA ILE A 158 -1.46 4.22 1.68
C ILE A 158 -2.62 3.25 1.88
N GLU A 159 -2.58 2.46 2.96
CA GLU A 159 -3.66 1.54 3.35
C GLU A 159 -4.77 2.27 4.13
N THR A 160 -6.02 2.16 3.65
CA THR A 160 -7.20 2.50 4.46
C THR A 160 -7.49 1.37 5.44
N LYS A 161 -7.18 1.59 6.73
CA LYS A 161 -7.46 0.58 7.77
C LYS A 161 -8.91 0.60 8.22
N ILE A 162 -9.72 -0.17 7.51
CA ILE A 162 -11.12 -0.45 7.77
C ILE A 162 -11.33 -1.96 7.73
N ASP A 163 -12.37 -2.41 8.42
CA ASP A 163 -12.74 -3.81 8.51
C ASP A 163 -14.27 -3.90 8.49
N PRO A 164 -14.85 -4.58 7.49
CA PRO A 164 -16.28 -4.71 7.36
C PRO A 164 -16.92 -5.49 8.51
N ASP A 165 -16.15 -6.32 9.23
CA ASP A 165 -16.65 -7.17 10.30
C ASP A 165 -16.60 -6.44 11.67
N HIS A 166 -16.01 -5.24 11.71
CA HIS A 166 -15.83 -4.42 12.92
C HIS A 166 -16.03 -2.90 12.62
N PRO A 167 -17.24 -2.51 12.17
CA PRO A 167 -17.50 -1.15 11.65
C PRO A 167 -17.33 -0.05 12.70
N ASP A 168 -17.51 -0.34 13.99
CA ASP A 168 -17.41 0.64 15.09
C ASP A 168 -15.97 1.05 15.45
N GLU A 169 -14.97 0.44 14.82
CA GLU A 169 -13.54 0.72 15.08
C GLU A 169 -12.95 1.76 14.12
N SER A 170 -13.65 2.13 13.05
CA SER A 170 -13.21 3.12 12.06
C SER A 170 -14.37 4.00 11.60
N LEU A 171 -14.08 4.99 10.74
CA LEU A 171 -15.15 5.64 10.00
C LEU A 171 -15.69 4.70 8.93
N GLU A 172 -16.96 4.91 8.53
CA GLU A 172 -17.53 4.29 7.34
C GLU A 172 -16.68 4.59 6.09
N PRO A 173 -16.71 3.73 5.04
CA PRO A 173 -15.84 3.86 3.88
C PRO A 173 -15.86 5.25 3.21
N GLN A 174 -17.05 5.84 3.02
CA GLN A 174 -17.21 7.14 2.37
C GLN A 174 -16.54 8.30 3.13
N PRO A 175 -16.89 8.59 4.40
CA PRO A 175 -16.24 9.66 5.14
C PRO A 175 -14.74 9.41 5.37
N PHE A 176 -14.30 8.16 5.46
CA PHE A 176 -12.88 7.81 5.51
C PHE A 176 -12.17 8.27 4.23
N VAL A 177 -12.62 7.80 3.07
CA VAL A 177 -11.99 8.10 1.77
C VAL A 177 -12.00 9.61 1.49
N THR A 178 -13.11 10.29 1.77
CA THR A 178 -13.21 11.75 1.59
C THR A 178 -12.15 12.50 2.44
N LYS A 179 -11.92 12.09 3.70
CA LYS A 179 -10.89 12.70 4.55
C LYS A 179 -9.48 12.43 4.04
N LEU A 180 -9.19 11.18 3.67
CA LEU A 180 -7.89 10.79 3.13
C LEU A 180 -7.56 11.58 1.85
N LEU A 181 -8.48 11.58 0.88
CA LEU A 181 -8.31 12.33 -0.37
C LEU A 181 -8.15 13.83 -0.13
N GLY A 182 -8.92 14.40 0.81
CA GLY A 182 -8.78 15.80 1.20
C GLY A 182 -7.39 16.15 1.73
N VAL A 183 -6.77 15.29 2.55
CA VAL A 183 -5.39 15.52 3.01
C VAL A 183 -4.40 15.41 1.84
N ILE A 184 -4.53 14.39 0.99
CA ILE A 184 -3.64 14.18 -0.17
C ILE A 184 -3.68 15.37 -1.14
N GLU A 185 -4.87 15.89 -1.44
CA GLU A 185 -5.07 17.03 -2.33
C GLU A 185 -4.52 18.32 -1.72
N ASN A 186 -4.89 18.63 -0.47
CA ASN A 186 -4.43 19.84 0.23
C ASN A 186 -2.90 19.88 0.37
N GLU A 187 -2.28 18.73 0.58
CA GLU A 187 -0.83 18.61 0.69
C GLU A 187 -0.15 18.48 -0.69
N LYS A 188 -0.91 18.43 -1.80
CA LYS A 188 -0.39 18.35 -3.19
C LYS A 188 0.46 17.11 -3.45
N PHE A 189 0.03 15.96 -2.92
CA PHE A 189 0.70 14.67 -3.09
C PHE A 189 0.00 13.73 -4.08
N SER A 190 -1.13 14.11 -4.67
CA SER A 190 -1.96 13.22 -5.52
C SER A 190 -1.18 12.50 -6.63
N GLY A 191 -0.18 13.15 -7.24
CA GLY A 191 0.66 12.54 -8.29
C GLY A 191 1.70 11.52 -7.81
N ARG A 192 1.83 11.31 -6.49
CA ARG A 192 2.81 10.38 -5.87
C ARG A 192 2.15 9.32 -5.00
N VAL A 193 0.82 9.30 -4.91
CA VAL A 193 0.07 8.42 -4.02
C VAL A 193 -0.64 7.34 -4.84
N MET A 194 -0.60 6.11 -4.34
CA MET A 194 -1.57 5.07 -4.62
C MET A 194 -2.26 4.67 -3.30
N ILE A 195 -3.50 4.18 -3.39
CA ILE A 195 -4.28 3.80 -2.21
C ILE A 195 -4.53 2.29 -2.26
N GLN A 196 -4.17 1.61 -1.17
CA GLN A 196 -4.41 0.18 -0.98
C GLN A 196 -5.48 -0.08 0.08
N SER A 197 -6.15 -1.23 -0.03
CA SER A 197 -7.09 -1.69 1.00
C SER A 197 -7.43 -3.16 0.83
N PHE A 198 -7.72 -3.83 1.95
CA PHE A 198 -8.45 -5.09 1.94
C PHE A 198 -9.95 -4.91 1.73
N ASP A 199 -10.52 -3.79 2.19
CA ASP A 199 -11.93 -3.49 1.98
C ASP A 199 -12.10 -2.75 0.66
N TRP A 200 -12.51 -3.50 -0.35
CA TRP A 200 -12.61 -3.01 -1.72
C TRP A 200 -13.63 -1.88 -1.87
N ARG A 201 -14.54 -1.69 -0.90
CA ARG A 201 -15.49 -0.56 -0.92
C ARG A 201 -14.73 0.77 -0.93
N THR A 202 -13.63 0.88 -0.18
CA THR A 202 -12.82 2.11 -0.16
C THR A 202 -12.15 2.38 -1.50
N LEU A 203 -11.70 1.33 -2.20
CA LEU A 203 -11.03 1.46 -3.51
C LEU A 203 -12.01 1.90 -4.61
N LEU A 204 -13.24 1.38 -4.61
CA LEU A 204 -14.28 1.83 -5.55
C LEU A 204 -14.60 3.32 -5.34
N LEU A 205 -14.62 3.78 -4.09
CA LEU A 205 -14.85 5.17 -3.75
C LEU A 205 -13.68 6.07 -4.18
N VAL A 206 -12.43 5.60 -4.08
CA VAL A 206 -11.26 6.31 -4.61
C VAL A 206 -11.35 6.42 -6.13
N GLN A 207 -11.66 5.33 -6.85
CA GLN A 207 -11.83 5.36 -8.31
C GLN A 207 -12.93 6.35 -8.73
N GLN A 208 -14.01 6.46 -7.96
CA GLN A 208 -15.09 7.40 -8.23
C GLN A 208 -14.69 8.86 -7.97
N GLN A 209 -14.01 9.14 -6.84
CA GLN A 209 -13.74 10.50 -6.38
C GLN A 209 -12.42 11.07 -6.91
N ALA A 210 -11.43 10.22 -7.16
CA ALA A 210 -10.09 10.59 -7.58
C ALA A 210 -9.51 9.55 -8.59
N PRO A 211 -10.10 9.40 -9.79
CA PRO A 211 -9.74 8.36 -10.76
C PRO A 211 -8.28 8.38 -11.24
N ALA A 212 -7.55 9.48 -11.01
CA ALA A 212 -6.13 9.58 -11.32
C ALA A 212 -5.23 8.90 -10.28
N ILE A 213 -5.73 8.62 -9.07
CA ILE A 213 -4.99 7.91 -8.03
C ILE A 213 -5.15 6.40 -8.25
N PRO A 214 -4.06 5.65 -8.50
CA PRO A 214 -4.16 4.20 -8.68
C PRO A 214 -4.65 3.50 -7.42
N THR A 215 -5.49 2.48 -7.60
CA THR A 215 -5.97 1.62 -6.51
C THR A 215 -5.27 0.27 -6.51
N VAL A 216 -4.92 -0.18 -5.31
CA VAL A 216 -4.12 -1.37 -5.02
C VAL A 216 -4.95 -2.35 -4.19
N TYR A 217 -5.26 -3.51 -4.75
CA TYR A 217 -6.21 -4.46 -4.16
C TYR A 217 -5.47 -5.47 -3.30
N LEU A 218 -5.56 -5.33 -1.97
CA LEU A 218 -4.94 -6.28 -1.03
C LEU A 218 -5.76 -7.57 -0.99
N THR A 219 -5.06 -8.70 -0.96
CA THR A 219 -5.69 -10.02 -0.87
C THR A 219 -4.90 -10.95 0.05
N LEU A 220 -5.62 -11.70 0.89
CA LEU A 220 -5.08 -12.78 1.71
C LEU A 220 -6.02 -13.98 1.57
N GLN A 221 -5.60 -15.03 0.87
CA GLN A 221 -6.41 -16.25 0.71
C GLN A 221 -6.16 -17.26 1.83
N ARG A 222 -4.94 -17.28 2.36
CA ARG A 222 -4.50 -18.27 3.35
C ARG A 222 -3.86 -17.57 4.54
N GLY A 223 -4.20 -18.01 5.75
CA GLY A 223 -3.66 -17.43 6.98
C GLY A 223 -4.70 -17.37 8.11
N PRO A 224 -4.42 -16.63 9.19
CA PRO A 224 -5.29 -16.58 10.36
C PRO A 224 -6.60 -15.82 10.13
N ALA A 225 -6.65 -14.90 9.15
CA ALA A 225 -7.82 -14.08 8.85
C ALA A 225 -7.93 -13.81 7.33
N PRO A 226 -8.27 -14.82 6.51
CA PRO A 226 -8.37 -14.65 5.07
C PRO A 226 -9.48 -13.67 4.71
N THR A 227 -9.20 -12.77 3.78
CA THR A 227 -10.14 -11.74 3.29
C THR A 227 -10.81 -12.14 1.98
N ILE A 228 -10.29 -13.19 1.32
CA ILE A 228 -10.70 -13.62 -0.01
C ILE A 228 -11.06 -15.12 -0.01
N ALA A 229 -12.11 -15.47 -0.74
CA ALA A 229 -12.45 -16.83 -1.15
C ALA A 229 -12.52 -16.88 -2.69
N LEU A 230 -12.09 -17.98 -3.32
CA LEU A 230 -12.06 -18.09 -4.79
C LEU A 230 -13.42 -18.49 -5.41
N ASP A 231 -14.35 -18.97 -4.59
CA ASP A 231 -15.64 -19.54 -5.00
C ASP A 231 -16.84 -18.66 -4.63
N LYS A 232 -16.62 -17.54 -3.93
CA LYS A 232 -17.67 -16.61 -3.50
C LYS A 232 -17.13 -15.22 -3.20
N ALA A 233 -18.01 -14.21 -3.23
CA ALA A 233 -17.73 -12.92 -2.63
C ALA A 233 -17.62 -13.01 -1.09
N THR A 234 -16.86 -12.10 -0.49
CA THR A 234 -16.75 -11.94 0.97
C THR A 234 -17.22 -10.55 1.39
N SER A 235 -17.31 -10.27 2.70
CA SER A 235 -17.59 -8.93 3.22
C SER A 235 -16.54 -7.89 2.76
N TRP A 236 -15.34 -8.35 2.42
CA TRP A 236 -14.19 -7.55 1.98
C TRP A 236 -14.22 -7.16 0.50
N THR A 237 -14.89 -7.93 -0.38
CA THR A 237 -14.76 -7.76 -1.84
C THR A 237 -15.78 -6.81 -2.46
N ALA A 238 -16.56 -6.07 -1.66
CA ALA A 238 -17.59 -5.15 -2.16
C ALA A 238 -18.57 -5.80 -3.15
N GLY A 239 -18.86 -7.09 -2.98
CA GLY A 239 -19.76 -7.86 -3.84
C GLY A 239 -19.10 -8.46 -5.09
N PHE A 240 -17.84 -8.17 -5.37
CA PHE A 240 -17.10 -8.85 -6.44
C PHE A 240 -16.84 -10.29 -6.06
N ASN A 241 -17.31 -11.21 -6.90
CA ASN A 241 -17.23 -12.65 -6.66
C ASN A 241 -16.20 -13.29 -7.60
N PRO A 242 -15.07 -13.83 -7.10
CA PRO A 242 -14.10 -14.50 -7.95
C PRO A 242 -14.66 -15.67 -8.78
N ALA A 243 -15.73 -16.34 -8.33
CA ALA A 243 -16.38 -17.40 -9.11
C ALA A 243 -16.91 -16.91 -10.47
N ASP A 244 -17.39 -15.67 -10.55
CA ASP A 244 -17.89 -15.05 -11.79
C ASP A 244 -16.75 -14.79 -12.80
N HIS A 245 -15.51 -14.93 -12.35
CA HIS A 245 -14.29 -14.74 -13.13
C HIS A 245 -13.46 -16.04 -13.24
N GLY A 246 -14.07 -17.19 -12.97
CA GLY A 246 -13.42 -18.50 -13.03
C GLY A 246 -12.41 -18.74 -11.91
N GLY A 247 -12.60 -18.10 -10.75
CA GLY A 247 -11.71 -18.18 -9.59
C GLY A 247 -10.41 -17.39 -9.72
N SER A 248 -10.24 -16.55 -10.76
CA SER A 248 -9.03 -15.76 -10.98
C SER A 248 -9.13 -14.38 -10.30
N LEU A 249 -8.30 -14.16 -9.27
CA LEU A 249 -8.20 -12.86 -8.62
C LEU A 249 -7.69 -11.74 -9.55
N PRO A 250 -6.69 -11.95 -10.43
CA PRO A 250 -6.34 -10.94 -11.42
C PRO A 250 -7.53 -10.48 -12.26
N ARG A 251 -8.38 -11.40 -12.74
CA ARG A 251 -9.58 -11.04 -13.51
C ARG A 251 -10.62 -10.32 -12.67
N THR A 252 -10.85 -10.77 -11.43
CA THR A 252 -11.79 -10.10 -10.50
C THR A 252 -11.35 -8.67 -10.19
N ILE A 253 -10.07 -8.47 -9.89
CA ILE A 253 -9.50 -7.15 -9.59
C ILE A 253 -9.56 -6.25 -10.83
N LYS A 254 -9.27 -6.80 -12.01
CA LYS A 254 -9.41 -6.05 -13.26
C LYS A 254 -10.87 -5.62 -13.50
N ALA A 255 -11.83 -6.50 -13.25
CA ALA A 255 -13.25 -6.19 -13.35
C ALA A 255 -13.69 -5.13 -12.33
N ALA A 256 -13.07 -5.10 -11.14
CA ALA A 256 -13.25 -4.06 -10.14
C ALA A 256 -12.51 -2.75 -10.45
N GLY A 257 -11.81 -2.65 -11.58
CA GLY A 257 -11.10 -1.44 -12.01
C GLY A 257 -9.74 -1.22 -11.34
N GLY A 258 -9.17 -2.24 -10.68
CA GLY A 258 -7.89 -2.12 -10.00
C GLY A 258 -6.71 -1.86 -10.94
N ALA A 259 -5.71 -1.16 -10.44
CA ALA A 259 -4.45 -0.90 -11.14
C ALA A 259 -3.32 -1.85 -10.69
N VAL A 260 -3.34 -2.25 -9.43
CA VAL A 260 -2.34 -3.14 -8.82
C VAL A 260 -3.05 -4.22 -8.02
N TRP A 261 -2.59 -5.46 -8.16
CA TRP A 261 -2.93 -6.56 -7.26
C TRP A 261 -1.83 -6.70 -6.21
N SER A 262 -2.19 -6.68 -4.92
CA SER A 262 -1.25 -6.79 -3.81
C SER A 262 -1.54 -8.02 -2.94
N PRO A 263 -1.07 -9.22 -3.34
CA PRO A 263 -1.29 -10.45 -2.57
C PRO A 263 -0.25 -10.70 -1.49
N TYR A 264 -0.64 -11.48 -0.49
CA TYR A 264 0.32 -12.18 0.35
C TYR A 264 1.24 -13.03 -0.53
N PHE A 265 2.55 -12.92 -0.34
CA PHE A 265 3.55 -13.53 -1.22
C PHE A 265 3.45 -15.07 -1.31
N GLY A 266 2.88 -15.71 -0.28
CA GLY A 266 2.63 -17.15 -0.26
C GLY A 266 1.47 -17.62 -1.15
N ASP A 267 0.63 -16.70 -1.63
CA ASP A 267 -0.53 -16.99 -2.48
C ASP A 267 -0.20 -16.85 -3.99
N VAL A 268 1.02 -16.47 -4.33
CA VAL A 268 1.43 -16.12 -5.70
C VAL A 268 2.09 -17.29 -6.44
N THR A 269 1.77 -17.42 -7.73
CA THR A 269 2.41 -18.35 -8.66
C THR A 269 2.82 -17.62 -9.94
N ALA A 270 3.76 -18.18 -10.72
CA ALA A 270 4.18 -17.62 -12.00
C ALA A 270 3.00 -17.46 -12.99
N ALA A 271 2.03 -18.39 -12.96
CA ALA A 271 0.83 -18.30 -13.80
C ALA A 271 -0.04 -17.09 -13.44
N LEU A 272 -0.19 -16.81 -12.14
CA LEU A 272 -0.96 -15.66 -11.67
C LEU A 272 -0.24 -14.33 -11.97
N VAL A 273 1.09 -14.28 -11.88
CA VAL A 273 1.89 -13.11 -12.30
C VAL A 273 1.68 -12.83 -13.79
N ALA A 274 1.84 -13.86 -14.64
CA ALA A 274 1.64 -13.72 -16.09
C ALA A 274 0.21 -13.30 -16.45
N GLU A 275 -0.80 -13.83 -15.76
CA GLU A 275 -2.19 -13.42 -15.95
C GLU A 275 -2.42 -11.95 -15.55
N ALA A 276 -1.89 -11.52 -14.41
CA ALA A 276 -1.97 -10.13 -13.97
C ALA A 276 -1.35 -9.18 -15.01
N HIS A 277 -0.16 -9.49 -15.50
CA HIS A 277 0.51 -8.69 -16.54
C HIS A 277 -0.28 -8.67 -17.86
N THR A 278 -0.86 -9.81 -18.28
CA THR A 278 -1.70 -9.88 -19.48
C THR A 278 -2.94 -8.97 -19.38
N LEU A 279 -3.48 -8.79 -18.16
CA LEU A 279 -4.61 -7.89 -17.88
C LEU A 279 -4.19 -6.43 -17.67
N GLY A 280 -2.89 -6.13 -17.75
CA GLY A 280 -2.32 -4.81 -17.50
C GLY A 280 -2.33 -4.40 -16.04
N LEU A 281 -2.39 -5.36 -15.11
CA LEU A 281 -2.20 -5.12 -13.68
C LEU A 281 -0.71 -5.18 -13.34
N ARG A 282 -0.28 -4.34 -12.40
CA ARG A 282 0.97 -4.60 -11.66
C ARG A 282 0.69 -5.58 -10.52
N ILE A 283 1.70 -6.32 -10.10
CA ILE A 283 1.67 -7.17 -8.90
C ILE A 283 2.78 -6.78 -7.92
N VAL A 284 2.39 -6.37 -6.71
CA VAL A 284 3.30 -6.00 -5.62
C VAL A 284 3.01 -6.89 -4.42
N VAL A 285 3.96 -7.70 -3.98
CA VAL A 285 3.69 -8.73 -2.94
C VAL A 285 4.07 -8.27 -1.54
N TRP A 286 3.33 -8.73 -0.52
CA TRP A 286 3.59 -8.40 0.89
C TRP A 286 3.53 -9.64 1.80
N THR A 287 4.03 -9.60 3.03
CA THR A 287 5.23 -8.85 3.43
C THR A 287 6.41 -9.81 3.34
N VAL A 288 7.41 -9.50 2.52
CA VAL A 288 8.52 -10.43 2.23
C VAL A 288 9.76 -9.99 3.01
N ASN A 289 10.18 -10.80 3.99
CA ASN A 289 11.23 -10.41 4.94
C ASN A 289 12.50 -11.27 4.88
N LYS A 290 12.46 -12.41 4.16
CA LYS A 290 13.61 -13.32 4.02
C LYS A 290 14.30 -13.10 2.67
N PRO A 291 15.64 -13.03 2.61
CA PRO A 291 16.37 -12.85 1.36
C PRO A 291 16.01 -13.86 0.26
N ASP A 292 15.87 -15.14 0.61
CA ASP A 292 15.51 -16.19 -0.35
C ASP A 292 14.11 -15.99 -0.92
N ASP A 293 13.14 -15.56 -0.11
CA ASP A 293 11.80 -15.24 -0.58
C ASP A 293 11.80 -13.97 -1.43
N MET A 294 12.59 -12.95 -1.08
CA MET A 294 12.75 -11.74 -1.90
C MET A 294 13.32 -12.07 -3.29
N ALA A 295 14.39 -12.86 -3.33
CA ALA A 295 15.02 -13.31 -4.57
C ALA A 295 14.03 -14.11 -5.42
N ARG A 296 13.30 -15.05 -4.81
CA ARG A 296 12.26 -15.84 -5.48
C ARG A 296 11.14 -14.97 -6.06
N MET A 297 10.67 -13.97 -5.32
CA MET A 297 9.62 -13.06 -5.80
C MET A 297 10.10 -12.22 -6.99
N ILE A 298 11.33 -11.70 -6.94
CA ILE A 298 11.95 -10.97 -8.06
C ILE A 298 12.07 -11.89 -9.29
N GLU A 299 12.52 -13.12 -9.12
CA GLU A 299 12.66 -14.11 -10.21
C GLU A 299 11.30 -14.54 -10.81
N LEU A 300 10.24 -14.57 -10.01
CA LEU A 300 8.88 -14.78 -10.50
C LEU A 300 8.35 -13.62 -11.35
N GLY A 301 9.04 -12.48 -11.35
CA GLY A 301 8.69 -11.30 -12.15
C GLY A 301 7.65 -10.41 -11.50
N VAL A 302 7.53 -10.38 -10.16
CA VAL A 302 6.66 -9.40 -9.51
C VAL A 302 7.16 -7.97 -9.78
N ASP A 303 6.25 -7.00 -9.86
CA ASP A 303 6.59 -5.61 -10.12
C ASP A 303 7.12 -4.89 -8.87
N GLY A 304 6.94 -5.44 -7.68
CA GLY A 304 7.42 -4.86 -6.44
C GLY A 304 7.28 -5.77 -5.23
N ILE A 305 7.95 -5.38 -4.14
CA ILE A 305 7.92 -6.07 -2.86
C ILE A 305 7.75 -5.05 -1.73
N ILE A 306 6.78 -5.32 -0.86
CA ILE A 306 6.59 -4.66 0.43
C ILE A 306 7.34 -5.46 1.49
N SER A 307 8.26 -4.82 2.22
CA SER A 307 9.12 -5.49 3.21
C SER A 307 9.29 -4.70 4.50
N ASP A 308 9.28 -5.40 5.64
CA ASP A 308 9.71 -4.85 6.94
C ASP A 308 11.22 -4.58 6.98
N ARG A 309 11.97 -5.23 6.08
CA ARG A 309 13.43 -5.19 5.93
C ARG A 309 13.83 -4.55 4.59
N PRO A 310 13.52 -3.27 4.36
CA PRO A 310 13.90 -2.57 3.14
C PRO A 310 15.42 -2.53 2.96
N ASP A 311 16.21 -2.64 4.04
CA ASP A 311 17.67 -2.82 3.98
C ASP A 311 18.07 -4.10 3.25
N LEU A 312 17.48 -5.24 3.62
CA LEU A 312 17.73 -6.53 2.96
C LEU A 312 17.15 -6.56 1.55
N LEU A 313 15.95 -6.00 1.36
CA LEU A 313 15.32 -5.95 0.05
C LEU A 313 16.18 -5.15 -0.94
N ARG A 314 16.75 -4.01 -0.52
CA ARG A 314 17.68 -3.23 -1.35
C ARG A 314 18.90 -4.05 -1.75
N GLN A 315 19.49 -4.76 -0.79
CA GLN A 315 20.65 -5.60 -1.06
C GLN A 315 20.31 -6.67 -2.10
N VAL A 316 19.27 -7.48 -1.85
CA VAL A 316 18.86 -8.57 -2.74
C VAL A 316 18.45 -8.05 -4.12
N ALA A 317 17.68 -6.96 -4.19
CA ALA A 317 17.29 -6.35 -5.45
C ALA A 317 18.51 -5.88 -6.25
N GLY A 318 19.49 -5.25 -5.59
CA GLY A 318 20.76 -4.85 -6.21
C GLY A 318 21.56 -6.04 -6.76
N GLU A 319 21.64 -7.13 -5.99
CA GLU A 319 22.28 -8.40 -6.43
C GLU A 319 21.55 -9.04 -7.63
N LYS A 320 20.23 -8.83 -7.74
CA LYS A 320 19.40 -9.22 -8.89
C LYS A 320 19.43 -8.22 -10.06
N GLY A 321 20.26 -7.18 -9.99
CA GLY A 321 20.44 -6.21 -11.06
C GLY A 321 19.35 -5.13 -11.14
N VAL A 322 18.50 -5.00 -10.10
CA VAL A 322 17.55 -3.90 -10.01
C VAL A 322 18.32 -2.59 -9.75
N LYS A 323 17.98 -1.55 -10.51
CA LYS A 323 18.51 -0.21 -10.28
C LYS A 323 17.91 0.35 -8.99
N LEU A 324 18.76 0.60 -8.00
CA LEU A 324 18.33 1.09 -6.69
C LEU A 324 18.13 2.61 -6.66
N PRO A 325 17.06 3.12 -6.02
CA PRO A 325 16.89 4.56 -5.80
C PRO A 325 17.95 5.08 -4.82
N ALA A 326 18.40 6.32 -5.03
CA ALA A 326 19.30 7.02 -4.13
C ALA A 326 18.54 7.48 -2.86
N GLY A 327 19.24 7.48 -1.72
CA GLY A 327 18.70 7.99 -0.47
C GLY A 327 18.68 9.52 -0.40
N THR A 328 17.74 10.05 0.37
CA THR A 328 17.59 11.47 0.70
C THR A 328 17.57 11.61 2.22
N PRO A 329 18.74 11.70 2.88
CA PRO A 329 18.82 11.75 4.34
C PRO A 329 18.03 12.92 4.93
N VAL A 330 17.28 12.65 5.98
CA VAL A 330 16.47 13.65 6.69
C VAL A 330 16.37 13.27 8.15
N GLN A 331 16.25 14.26 9.04
CA GLN A 331 15.92 14.04 10.44
C GLN A 331 14.44 14.34 10.66
N PRO A 332 13.70 13.53 11.44
CA PRO A 332 12.36 13.84 11.92
C PRO A 332 12.31 15.26 12.51
#